data_AF-A0A7Y8LDE0-F1
#
_entry.id   AF-A0A7Y8LDE0-F1
#
_cell.length_a   1.000
_cell.length_b   1.000
_cell.length_c   1.000
_cell.angle_alpha   90.00
_cell.angle_beta   90.00
_cell.angle_gamma   90.00
#
_symmetry.space_group_name_H-M   'P 1'
#
loop_
_entity.id
_entity.type
_entity.pdbx_description
1 polymer ?
#
loop_
_entity_poly.entity_id
_entity_poly.type
_entity_poly.pdbx_seq_one_letter_code
_entity_poly.pdbx_strand_id
1 'polypeptide(L)' 'LLGTIEIGQPASNVAWGEDGRTLFITGGTSVYRLRLTTGAARY' A
#
# COMPACT_ATOMS: atom_id res chain seq x y z
N LEU A 1 -8.92 -12.99 10.31
CA LEU A 1 -8.11 -11.75 10.26
C LEU A 1 -7.93 -11.36 8.80
N LEU A 2 -8.12 -10.08 8.46
CA LEU A 2 -7.63 -9.51 7.21
C LEU A 2 -6.11 -9.41 7.36
N GLY A 3 -5.32 -9.93 6.41
CA GLY A 3 -3.87 -10.07 6.57
C GLY A 3 -3.11 -8.75 6.86
N THR A 4 -1.84 -8.87 7.26
CA THR A 4 -0.96 -7.73 7.60
C THR A 4 0.16 -7.59 6.56
N ILE A 5 0.52 -6.35 6.22
CA ILE A 5 1.70 -6.03 5.39
C ILE A 5 2.77 -5.40 6.28
N GLU A 6 3.92 -6.06 6.42
CA GLU A 6 5.07 -5.57 7.19
C GLU A 6 6.11 -4.95 6.26
N ILE A 7 6.54 -3.71 6.54
CA ILE A 7 7.54 -2.98 5.74
C ILE A 7 8.83 -2.68 6.51
N GLY A 8 8.96 -3.14 7.76
CA GLY A 8 10.15 -2.98 8.61
C GLY A 8 10.39 -1.55 9.12
N GLN A 9 9.46 -0.63 8.91
CA GLN A 9 9.47 0.77 9.35
C GLN A 9 8.02 1.16 9.73
N PRO A 10 7.81 2.14 10.62
CA PRO A 10 6.47 2.71 10.83
C PRO A 10 5.91 3.29 9.52
N ALA A 11 4.70 2.86 9.14
CA ALA A 11 3.99 3.40 7.99
C ALA A 11 3.37 4.76 8.36
N SER A 12 3.61 5.77 7.52
CA SER A 12 3.13 7.14 7.76
C SER A 12 1.93 7.51 6.89
N ASN A 13 1.80 6.93 5.70
CA ASN A 13 0.66 7.16 4.79
C ASN A 13 0.54 6.01 3.77
N VAL A 14 -0.64 5.86 3.17
CA VAL A 14 -0.93 4.90 2.09
C VAL A 14 -1.82 5.52 1.01
N ALA A 15 -1.62 5.11 -0.25
CA ALA A 15 -2.47 5.53 -1.36
C ALA A 15 -2.58 4.44 -2.43
N TRP A 16 -3.77 4.30 -3.03
CA TRP A 16 -3.95 3.53 -4.24
C TRP A 16 -3.53 4.36 -5.45
N GLY A 17 -2.81 3.76 -6.38
CA GLY A 17 -2.37 4.41 -7.61
C GLY A 17 -2.43 3.49 -8.82
N GLU A 18 -1.90 3.99 -9.93
CA GLU A 18 -1.92 3.32 -11.25
C GLU A 18 -3.36 2.98 -11.67
N ASP A 19 -3.64 1.73 -12.00
CA ASP A 19 -4.95 1.20 -12.37
C ASP A 19 -5.83 0.85 -11.16
N GLY A 20 -5.51 1.40 -9.98
CA GLY A 20 -6.18 1.11 -8.72
C GLY A 20 -5.81 -0.25 -8.13
N ARG A 21 -4.77 -0.93 -8.64
CA ARG A 21 -4.27 -2.22 -8.14
C ARG A 21 -2.87 -2.15 -7.55
N THR A 22 -2.36 -0.94 -7.36
CA THR A 22 -1.05 -0.72 -6.75
C THR A 22 -1.21 0.12 -5.50
N LEU A 23 -0.70 -0.39 -4.39
CA LEU A 23 -0.65 0.30 -3.10
C LEU A 23 0.74 0.91 -2.93
N PHE A 24 0.78 2.22 -2.74
CA PHE A 24 1.97 2.96 -2.33
C PHE A 24 1.93 3.17 -0.82
N ILE A 25 3.07 3.00 -0.16
CA ILE A 25 3.22 3.18 1.29
C ILE A 25 4.45 4.05 1.54
N THR A 26 4.33 5.07 2.37
CA THR A 26 5.49 5.83 2.87
C THR A 26 5.89 5.32 4.26
N GLY A 27 7.18 5.13 4.49
CA GLY A 27 7.72 4.71 5.79
C GLY A 27 9.18 5.09 5.93
N GLY A 28 9.53 5.78 7.02
CA GLY A 28 10.87 6.34 7.20
C GLY A 28 11.28 7.26 6.05
N THR A 29 12.40 6.94 5.39
CA THR A 29 12.92 7.64 4.20
C THR A 29 12.58 6.93 2.88
N SER A 30 11.71 5.92 2.91
CA SER A 30 11.41 5.06 1.77
C SER A 30 9.97 5.16 1.30
N VAL A 31 9.76 4.85 0.02
CA VAL A 31 8.45 4.64 -0.59
C VAL A 31 8.40 3.21 -1.12
N TYR A 32 7.42 2.44 -0.66
CA TYR A 32 7.18 1.06 -1.09
C TYR A 32 6.07 1.03 -2.13
N ARG A 33 6.18 0.14 -3.10
CA ARG A 33 5.20 -0.06 -4.17
C ARG A 33 4.83 -1.54 -4.25
N LEU A 34 3.57 -1.86 -3.95
CA LEU A 34 3.06 -3.23 -3.95
C LEU A 34 1.95 -3.37 -4.99
N ARG A 35 2.16 -4.28 -5.95
CA ARG A 35 1.11 -4.70 -6.88
C ARG A 35 0.22 -5.75 -6.21
N LEU A 36 -1.09 -5.51 -6.18
CA LEU A 36 -2.06 -6.38 -5.53
C LEU A 36 -2.97 -7.07 -6.55
N THR A 37 -3.50 -8.23 -6.17
CA THR A 37 -4.47 -8.98 -6.97
C THR A 37 -5.88 -8.41 -6.87
N THR A 38 -6.16 -7.65 -5.81
CA THR A 38 -7.37 -6.85 -5.59
C THR A 38 -7.11 -5.38 -5.89
N GLY A 39 -8.17 -4.57 -5.95
CA GLY A 39 -8.06 -3.13 -6.19
C GLY A 39 -8.79 -2.30 -5.14
N ALA A 40 -8.58 -0.99 -5.20
CA ALA A 40 -9.27 -0.01 -4.38
C ALA A 40 -10.79 -0.18 -4.47
N ALA A 41 -11.47 0.00 -3.35
CA ALA A 41 -12.93 0.08 -3.36
C ALA A 41 -13.38 1.30 -4.19
N ARG A 42 -14.37 1.09 -5.07
CA ARG A 42 -15.10 2.17 -5.73
C ARG A 42 -16.48 2.26 -5.08
N TYR A 43 -16.86 3.48 -4.69
CA TYR A 43 -18.20 3.80 -4.19
C TYR A 43 -19.03 4.44 -5.30
#